data_AF-V9IMM9-F1
#
_entry.id   AF-V9IMM9-F1
#
_cell.length_a   1.000
_cell.length_b   1.000
_cell.length_c   1.000
_cell.angle_alpha   90.00
_cell.angle_beta   90.00
_cell.angle_gamma   90.00
#
_symmetry.space_group_name_H-M   'P 1'
#
loop_
_entity.id
_entity.type
_entity.pdbx_description
1 polymer ?
#
loop_
_entity_poly.entity_id
_entity_poly.type
_entity_poly.pdbx_seq_one_letter_code
_entity_poly.pdbx_strand_id
1 'polypeptide(L)'
;MKRKPKVTSSDATAPKKHHWATGLLVSMEDPRYKVKEDDKIIVIKDKYPKAQYHYLIIPKIDIPSLWHVKKENEDLLLHMHAIAEDLTKEHKEFEFLIGYHAVPSMHRLHLHVISTDFNSPCLKTKYHWNSFTTPFFLHSTDICNQLREKGELKKLKSEESAQYLNTPLKCHKCPATPKNMPDLKRHLLIHLSDKI
;
A
#
# COMPACT_ATOMS: atom_id res chain seq x y z
N MET A 1 9.13 -58.31 38.18
CA MET A 1 9.83 -57.05 37.90
C MET A 1 9.06 -56.27 36.84
N LYS A 2 8.37 -55.20 37.25
CA LYS A 2 7.38 -54.46 36.43
C LYS A 2 8.02 -53.22 35.80
N ARG A 3 7.83 -53.04 34.49
CA ARG A 3 8.33 -51.93 33.66
C ARG A 3 7.68 -50.60 34.07
N LYS A 4 8.48 -49.53 34.22
CA LYS A 4 8.01 -48.15 34.45
C LYS A 4 7.44 -47.54 33.15
N PRO A 5 6.38 -46.71 33.21
CA PRO A 5 5.79 -46.10 32.03
C PRO A 5 6.56 -44.85 31.58
N LYS A 6 6.54 -44.61 30.27
CA LYS A 6 7.17 -43.50 29.55
C LYS A 6 6.21 -42.31 29.54
N VAL A 7 6.58 -41.21 30.21
CA VAL A 7 5.85 -39.94 30.15
C VAL A 7 6.13 -39.29 28.80
N THR A 8 5.08 -39.07 28.01
CA THR A 8 5.12 -38.31 26.76
C THR A 8 4.96 -36.83 27.08
N SER A 9 6.03 -36.04 26.90
CA SER A 9 5.94 -34.58 26.90
C SER A 9 5.34 -34.11 25.57
N SER A 10 4.18 -33.46 25.68
CA SER A 10 3.55 -32.69 24.61
C SER A 10 4.39 -31.44 24.33
N ASP A 11 5.14 -31.44 23.23
CA ASP A 11 5.81 -30.22 22.75
C ASP A 11 4.77 -29.33 22.04
N ALA A 12 4.40 -28.26 22.74
CA ALA A 12 3.72 -27.12 22.19
C ALA A 12 4.60 -26.49 21.10
N THR A 13 4.08 -26.43 19.87
CA THR A 13 4.77 -25.78 18.76
C THR A 13 4.91 -24.28 19.02
N ALA A 14 6.15 -23.80 19.10
CA ALA A 14 6.47 -22.39 19.21
C ALA A 14 5.86 -21.58 18.04
N PRO A 15 5.41 -20.34 18.27
CA PRO A 15 4.79 -19.52 17.24
C PRO A 15 5.81 -19.23 16.14
N LYS A 16 5.47 -19.59 14.89
CA LYS A 16 6.32 -19.32 13.72
C LYS A 16 6.53 -17.81 13.60
N LYS A 17 7.80 -17.38 13.65
CA LYS A 17 8.18 -15.97 13.41
C LYS A 17 7.73 -15.57 12.00
N HIS A 18 6.69 -14.74 11.91
CA HIS A 18 6.26 -14.17 10.65
C HIS A 18 7.32 -13.20 10.13
N HIS A 19 7.82 -13.45 8.91
CA HIS A 19 8.67 -12.49 8.20
C HIS A 19 7.86 -11.21 7.96
N TRP A 20 8.41 -10.03 8.26
CA TRP A 20 7.66 -8.76 8.20
C TRP A 20 7.01 -8.50 6.82
N ALA A 21 7.61 -9.00 5.73
CA ALA A 21 7.05 -8.90 4.38
C ALA A 21 5.76 -9.71 4.16
N THR A 22 5.41 -10.66 5.05
CA THR A 22 4.13 -11.40 5.04
C THR A 22 3.11 -10.83 6.03
N GLY A 23 3.43 -9.72 6.71
CA GLY A 23 2.54 -9.06 7.67
C GLY A 23 1.20 -8.60 7.09
N LEU A 24 1.12 -8.49 5.75
CA LEU A 24 -0.12 -8.18 5.05
C LEU A 24 -1.15 -9.31 5.19
N LEU A 25 -0.72 -10.58 5.13
CA LEU A 25 -1.61 -11.74 5.27
C LEU A 25 -2.27 -11.76 6.65
N VAL A 26 -1.49 -11.47 7.69
CA VAL A 26 -2.00 -11.36 9.06
C VAL A 26 -3.05 -10.25 9.17
N SER A 27 -2.84 -9.13 8.47
CA SER A 27 -3.77 -8.00 8.48
C SER A 27 -5.06 -8.30 7.70
N MET A 28 -5.01 -9.18 6.69
CA MET A 28 -6.19 -9.64 5.93
C MET A 28 -7.13 -10.51 6.78
N GLU A 29 -6.57 -11.25 7.74
CA GLU A 29 -7.34 -12.12 8.64
C GLU A 29 -7.93 -11.38 9.85
N ASP A 30 -7.39 -10.21 10.19
CA ASP A 30 -7.81 -9.44 11.36
C ASP A 30 -9.07 -8.59 11.05
N PRO A 31 -10.24 -8.90 11.67
CA PRO A 31 -11.50 -8.22 11.39
C PRO A 31 -11.47 -6.72 11.68
N ARG A 32 -10.54 -6.23 12.51
CA ARG A 32 -10.44 -4.82 12.87
C ARG A 32 -9.97 -3.94 11.71
N TYR A 33 -9.21 -4.51 10.79
CA TYR A 33 -8.71 -3.79 9.62
C TYR A 33 -9.57 -4.03 8.39
N LYS A 34 -10.36 -5.10 8.33
CA LYS A 34 -11.21 -5.44 7.20
C LYS A 34 -12.30 -4.39 6.99
N VAL A 35 -12.40 -3.88 5.76
CA VAL A 35 -13.40 -2.87 5.35
C VAL A 35 -14.51 -3.54 4.54
N LYS A 36 -14.11 -4.27 3.49
CA LYS A 36 -15.02 -5.03 2.63
C LYS A 36 -14.29 -6.21 1.99
N GLU A 37 -15.05 -7.16 1.50
CA GLU A 37 -14.55 -8.38 0.87
C GLU A 37 -15.58 -8.86 -0.15
N ASP A 38 -15.11 -9.34 -1.30
CA ASP A 38 -15.94 -10.03 -2.30
C ASP A 38 -15.24 -11.34 -2.73
N ASP A 39 -15.67 -11.95 -3.83
CA ASP A 39 -15.10 -13.19 -4.35
C ASP A 39 -13.65 -13.05 -4.85
N LYS A 40 -13.22 -11.84 -5.24
CA LYS A 40 -11.93 -11.58 -5.87
C LYS A 40 -10.94 -10.85 -4.97
N ILE A 41 -11.40 -9.98 -4.09
CA ILE A 41 -10.56 -9.06 -3.32
C ILE A 41 -10.92 -9.01 -1.84
N ILE A 42 -10.00 -8.46 -1.07
CA ILE A 42 -10.23 -7.95 0.28
C ILE A 42 -9.71 -6.52 0.35
N VAL A 43 -10.46 -5.64 1.02
CA VAL A 43 -10.04 -4.29 1.35
C VAL A 43 -9.76 -4.21 2.84
N ILE A 44 -8.60 -3.70 3.19
CA ILE A 44 -8.22 -3.44 4.58
C ILE A 44 -7.76 -1.99 4.77
N LYS A 45 -7.90 -1.47 5.98
CA LYS A 45 -7.18 -0.26 6.43
C LYS A 45 -5.70 -0.60 6.57
N ASP A 46 -4.82 0.25 6.04
CA ASP A 46 -3.37 0.12 6.25
C ASP A 46 -3.07 0.27 7.74
N LYS A 47 -2.31 -0.68 8.30
CA LYS A 47 -1.95 -0.69 9.73
C LYS A 47 -1.07 0.50 10.14
N TYR A 48 -0.32 1.05 9.19
CA TYR A 48 0.58 2.19 9.36
C TYR A 48 0.22 3.28 8.33
N PRO A 49 -0.98 3.87 8.41
CA PRO A 49 -1.55 4.72 7.37
C PRO A 49 -0.67 5.96 7.16
N LYS A 50 -0.46 6.42 5.92
CA LYS A 50 0.39 7.60 5.64
C LYS A 50 -0.39 8.91 5.48
N ALA A 51 -1.72 8.83 5.52
CA ALA A 51 -2.67 9.92 5.51
C ALA A 51 -3.87 9.55 6.41
N GLN A 52 -4.88 10.41 6.51
CA GLN A 52 -6.10 10.13 7.28
C GLN A 52 -6.82 8.87 6.78
N TYR A 53 -6.95 8.72 5.47
CA TYR A 53 -7.49 7.52 4.84
C TYR A 53 -6.40 6.83 4.05
N HIS A 54 -6.12 5.58 4.40
CA HIS A 54 -5.19 4.74 3.66
C HIS A 54 -5.68 3.30 3.68
N TYR A 55 -6.15 2.83 2.54
CA TYR A 55 -6.64 1.48 2.33
C TYR A 55 -5.71 0.71 1.40
N LEU A 56 -5.72 -0.61 1.56
CA LEU A 56 -5.07 -1.56 0.66
C LEU A 56 -6.14 -2.49 0.10
N ILE A 57 -6.24 -2.52 -1.23
CA ILE A 57 -7.06 -3.51 -1.94
C ILE A 57 -6.13 -4.63 -2.39
N ILE A 58 -6.44 -5.85 -1.97
CA ILE A 58 -5.55 -7.01 -2.13
C ILE A 58 -6.35 -8.10 -2.85
N PRO A 59 -5.87 -8.64 -3.98
CA PRO A 59 -6.51 -9.78 -4.61
C PRO A 59 -6.38 -11.02 -3.72
N LYS A 60 -7.41 -11.87 -3.73
CA LYS A 60 -7.37 -13.17 -3.05
C LYS A 60 -6.42 -14.14 -3.75
N ILE A 61 -6.38 -14.10 -5.09
CA ILE A 61 -5.39 -14.85 -5.85
C ILE A 61 -3.97 -14.40 -5.52
N ASP A 62 -3.03 -15.35 -5.56
CA ASP A 62 -1.64 -15.09 -5.17
C ASP A 62 -0.81 -14.48 -6.28
N ILE A 63 -0.80 -13.14 -6.32
CA ILE A 63 0.10 -12.37 -7.18
C ILE A 63 1.19 -11.75 -6.29
N PRO A 64 2.47 -12.13 -6.44
CA PRO A 64 3.54 -11.65 -5.57
C PRO A 64 3.74 -10.13 -5.57
N SER A 65 3.58 -9.48 -6.71
CA SER A 65 3.75 -8.04 -6.89
C SER A 65 3.12 -7.56 -8.18
N LEU A 66 3.05 -6.23 -8.38
CA LEU A 66 2.63 -5.62 -9.65
C LEU A 66 3.36 -6.20 -10.86
N TRP A 67 4.66 -6.46 -10.76
CA TRP A 67 5.46 -7.00 -11.87
C TRP A 67 5.19 -8.45 -12.26
N HIS A 68 4.29 -9.13 -11.55
CA HIS A 68 3.82 -10.49 -11.89
C HIS A 68 2.43 -10.49 -12.52
N VAL A 69 1.81 -9.31 -12.68
CA VAL A 69 0.56 -9.14 -13.39
C VAL A 69 0.78 -9.42 -14.86
N LYS A 70 -0.13 -10.19 -15.46
CA LYS A 70 -0.19 -10.49 -16.88
C LYS A 70 -1.53 -10.03 -17.47
N LYS A 71 -1.66 -10.09 -18.79
CA LYS A 71 -2.89 -9.69 -19.51
C LYS A 71 -4.15 -10.37 -18.97
N GLU A 72 -4.05 -11.63 -18.53
CA GLU A 72 -5.18 -12.38 -17.96
C GLU A 72 -5.68 -11.80 -16.63
N ASN A 73 -4.90 -10.92 -15.99
CA ASN A 73 -5.28 -10.22 -14.77
C ASN A 73 -5.92 -8.85 -15.03
N GLU A 74 -6.16 -8.44 -16.28
CA GLU A 74 -6.75 -7.13 -16.60
C GLU A 74 -8.08 -6.90 -15.88
N ASP A 75 -9.02 -7.85 -15.97
CA ASP A 75 -10.33 -7.74 -15.30
C ASP A 75 -10.20 -7.59 -13.78
N LEU A 76 -9.19 -8.22 -13.18
CA LEU A 76 -8.93 -8.08 -11.75
C LEU A 76 -8.43 -6.67 -11.42
N LEU A 77 -7.51 -6.11 -12.22
CA LEU A 77 -7.01 -4.75 -11.99
C LEU A 77 -8.11 -3.70 -12.19
N LEU A 78 -8.96 -3.87 -13.20
CA LEU A 78 -10.12 -3.02 -13.42
C LEU A 78 -11.11 -3.10 -12.25
N HIS A 79 -11.38 -4.32 -11.76
CA HIS A 79 -12.21 -4.51 -10.57
C HIS A 79 -11.63 -3.83 -9.34
N MET A 80 -10.33 -4.04 -9.06
CA MET A 80 -9.63 -3.37 -7.96
C MET A 80 -9.70 -1.85 -8.07
N HIS A 81 -9.56 -1.29 -9.27
CA HIS A 81 -9.66 0.14 -9.51
C HIS A 81 -11.09 0.68 -9.27
N ALA A 82 -12.13 -0.01 -9.76
CA ALA A 82 -13.51 0.37 -9.53
C ALA A 82 -13.85 0.39 -8.02
N ILE A 83 -13.40 -0.63 -7.28
CA ILE A 83 -13.55 -0.68 -5.82
C ILE A 83 -12.82 0.49 -5.16
N ALA A 84 -11.64 0.87 -5.66
CA ALA A 84 -10.91 2.04 -5.16
C ALA A 84 -11.70 3.33 -5.39
N GLU A 85 -12.26 3.54 -6.57
CA GLU A 85 -13.09 4.72 -6.87
C GLU A 85 -14.34 4.79 -5.99
N ASP A 86 -14.95 3.66 -5.64
CA ASP A 86 -16.07 3.66 -4.72
C ASP A 86 -15.66 4.08 -3.30
N LEU A 87 -14.49 3.61 -2.82
CA LEU A 87 -13.96 4.01 -1.52
C LEU A 87 -13.66 5.51 -1.44
N THR A 88 -13.23 6.14 -2.53
CA THR A 88 -12.98 7.60 -2.52
C THR A 88 -14.27 8.41 -2.45
N LYS A 89 -15.38 7.90 -2.99
CA LYS A 89 -16.70 8.56 -2.95
C LYS A 89 -17.30 8.59 -1.54
N GLU A 90 -16.83 7.74 -0.63
CA GLU A 90 -17.25 7.73 0.78
C GLU A 90 -16.73 8.95 1.56
N HIS A 91 -15.64 9.58 1.11
CA HIS A 91 -14.94 10.68 1.79
C HIS A 91 -14.73 11.87 0.84
N LYS A 92 -15.83 12.47 0.36
CA LYS A 92 -15.85 13.47 -0.74
C LYS A 92 -15.05 14.74 -0.46
N GLU A 93 -14.78 15.04 0.80
CA GLU A 93 -13.99 16.18 1.27
C GLU A 93 -12.47 15.97 1.10
N PHE A 94 -12.05 14.72 0.86
CA PHE A 94 -10.67 14.35 0.59
C PHE A 94 -10.43 14.08 -0.89
N GLU A 95 -9.26 14.50 -1.36
CA GLU A 95 -8.73 14.02 -2.63
C GLU A 95 -7.89 12.77 -2.38
N PHE A 96 -7.79 11.89 -3.37
CA PHE A 96 -7.13 10.60 -3.24
C PHE A 96 -6.14 10.33 -4.37
N LEU A 97 -5.11 9.55 -4.04
CA LEU A 97 -4.28 8.83 -5.00
C LEU A 97 -4.67 7.35 -5.00
N ILE A 98 -4.74 6.77 -6.18
CA ILE A 98 -5.02 5.35 -6.40
C ILE A 98 -3.88 4.78 -7.24
N GLY A 99 -3.11 3.85 -6.67
CA GLY A 99 -1.93 3.32 -7.37
C GLY A 99 -1.06 2.36 -6.58
N TYR A 100 0.09 2.05 -7.17
CA TYR A 100 1.02 1.03 -6.71
C TYR A 100 2.39 1.62 -6.47
N HIS A 101 3.16 1.04 -5.54
CA HIS A 101 4.58 1.34 -5.45
C HIS A 101 5.38 0.57 -6.50
N ALA A 102 6.29 1.27 -7.20
CA ALA A 102 7.18 0.66 -8.19
C ALA A 102 8.06 -0.45 -7.61
N VAL A 103 8.53 -0.29 -6.38
CA VAL A 103 9.17 -1.39 -5.64
C VAL A 103 8.32 -1.65 -4.39
N PRO A 104 7.58 -2.78 -4.34
CA PRO A 104 6.70 -3.05 -3.22
C PRO A 104 7.52 -3.32 -1.96
N SER A 105 7.06 -2.80 -0.83
CA SER A 105 7.66 -3.06 0.48
C SER A 105 7.21 -4.39 1.08
N MET A 106 6.08 -4.93 0.63
CA MET A 106 5.48 -6.18 1.13
C MET A 106 5.30 -7.18 0.00
N HIS A 107 5.27 -8.46 0.36
CA HIS A 107 4.83 -9.50 -0.55
C HIS A 107 3.30 -9.44 -0.69
N ARG A 108 2.80 -9.82 -1.88
CA ARG A 108 1.42 -9.65 -2.39
C ARG A 108 1.20 -8.32 -3.08
N LEU A 109 0.59 -8.39 -4.26
CA LEU A 109 0.01 -7.24 -4.95
C LEU A 109 -0.97 -6.54 -4.02
N HIS A 110 -0.86 -5.22 -3.92
CA HIS A 110 -1.81 -4.38 -3.19
C HIS A 110 -1.91 -3.03 -3.88
N LEU A 111 -3.14 -2.58 -4.10
CA LEU A 111 -3.46 -1.26 -4.61
C LEU A 111 -3.68 -0.32 -3.43
N HIS A 112 -2.93 0.77 -3.39
CA HIS A 112 -3.10 1.83 -2.41
C HIS A 112 -4.27 2.73 -2.82
N VAL A 113 -5.14 3.03 -1.86
CA VAL A 113 -6.13 4.11 -1.94
C VAL A 113 -5.84 5.03 -0.76
N ILE A 114 -5.25 6.19 -1.04
CA ILE A 114 -4.69 7.07 -0.01
C ILE A 114 -5.13 8.50 -0.21
N SER A 115 -5.62 9.15 0.85
CA SER A 115 -5.98 10.56 0.80
C SER A 115 -4.74 11.46 0.74
N THR A 116 -4.83 12.61 0.07
CA THR A 116 -3.68 13.49 -0.20
C THR A 116 -3.37 14.47 0.94
N ASP A 117 -4.08 14.41 2.06
CA ASP A 117 -3.76 15.21 3.24
C ASP A 117 -2.40 14.84 3.85
N PHE A 118 -2.00 13.56 3.73
CA PHE A 118 -0.78 13.02 4.31
C PHE A 118 -0.56 13.38 5.80
N ASN A 119 -1.66 13.62 6.52
CA ASN A 119 -1.65 13.99 7.93
C ASN A 119 -1.71 12.73 8.79
N SER A 120 -0.56 12.13 9.03
CA SER A 120 -0.48 10.92 9.85
C SER A 120 0.78 10.87 10.73
N PRO A 121 0.69 10.33 11.96
CA PRO A 121 1.87 10.03 12.76
C PRO A 121 2.79 8.96 12.15
N CYS A 122 2.29 8.10 11.24
CA CYS A 122 3.09 7.06 10.58
C CYS A 122 3.84 7.54 9.32
N LEU A 123 3.56 8.76 8.83
CA LEU A 123 4.39 9.45 7.85
C LEU A 123 5.64 10.02 8.55
N LYS A 124 6.75 9.27 8.50
CA LYS A 124 7.93 9.52 9.34
C LYS A 124 9.20 9.86 8.57
N THR A 125 9.36 9.30 7.37
CA THR A 125 10.62 9.37 6.63
C THR A 125 10.43 10.00 5.26
N LYS A 126 11.51 10.54 4.70
CA LYS A 126 11.57 11.01 3.33
C LYS A 126 11.14 9.93 2.33
N TYR A 127 11.52 8.67 2.60
CA TYR A 127 11.11 7.52 1.81
C TYR A 127 9.58 7.32 1.81
N HIS A 128 8.92 7.47 2.97
CA HIS A 128 7.46 7.40 3.01
C HIS A 128 6.80 8.53 2.23
N TRP A 129 7.39 9.72 2.21
CA TRP A 129 6.85 10.84 1.43
C TRP A 129 7.02 10.58 -0.07
N ASN A 130 8.28 10.40 -0.49
CA ASN A 130 8.64 10.27 -1.89
C ASN A 130 8.01 9.03 -2.54
N SER A 131 7.69 7.97 -1.78
CA SER A 131 7.03 6.80 -2.36
C SER A 131 5.62 7.09 -2.88
N PHE A 132 4.93 8.12 -2.38
CA PHE A 132 3.60 8.52 -2.86
C PHE A 132 3.61 9.77 -3.73
N THR A 133 4.63 10.63 -3.62
CA THR A 133 4.64 11.97 -4.24
C THR A 133 5.67 12.13 -5.36
N THR A 134 6.16 11.02 -5.91
CA THR A 134 7.08 10.99 -7.05
C THR A 134 6.62 9.91 -8.04
N PRO A 135 7.21 9.80 -9.24
CA PRO A 135 6.91 8.70 -10.17
C PRO A 135 7.25 7.28 -9.66
N PHE A 136 7.76 7.16 -8.42
CA PHE A 136 7.77 5.88 -7.71
C PHE A 136 6.34 5.34 -7.45
N PHE A 137 5.36 6.24 -7.34
CA PHE A 137 3.94 5.89 -7.27
C PHE A 137 3.37 5.77 -8.68
N LEU A 138 2.95 4.56 -9.04
CA LEU A 138 2.41 4.22 -10.35
C LEU A 138 0.89 4.29 -10.29
N HIS A 139 0.29 5.25 -10.98
CA HIS A 139 -1.16 5.44 -10.99
C HIS A 139 -1.89 4.22 -11.56
N SER A 140 -2.97 3.81 -10.90
CA SER A 140 -3.72 2.60 -11.28
C SER A 140 -4.28 2.70 -12.70
N THR A 141 -4.74 3.88 -13.11
CA THR A 141 -5.25 4.12 -14.47
C THR A 141 -4.17 3.87 -15.52
N ASP A 142 -2.95 4.37 -15.31
CA ASP A 142 -1.83 4.16 -16.23
C ASP A 142 -1.41 2.69 -16.31
N ILE A 143 -1.45 1.98 -15.18
CA ILE A 143 -1.18 0.54 -15.12
C ILE A 143 -2.24 -0.25 -15.91
N CYS A 144 -3.52 0.06 -15.70
CA CYS A 144 -4.61 -0.60 -16.43
C CYS A 144 -4.50 -0.35 -17.93
N ASN A 145 -4.21 0.90 -18.34
CA ASN A 145 -4.03 1.26 -19.75
C ASN A 145 -2.83 0.54 -20.38
N GLN A 146 -1.67 0.51 -19.70
CA GLN A 146 -0.49 -0.21 -20.19
C GLN A 146 -0.78 -1.70 -20.39
N LEU A 147 -1.40 -2.35 -19.40
CA LEU A 147 -1.73 -3.76 -19.51
C LEU A 147 -2.74 -4.02 -20.63
N ARG A 148 -3.74 -3.13 -20.78
CA ARG A 148 -4.74 -3.21 -21.85
C ARG A 148 -4.09 -3.15 -23.23
N GLU A 149 -3.26 -2.14 -23.46
CA GLU A 149 -2.69 -1.83 -24.77
C GLU A 149 -1.53 -2.74 -25.16
N LYS A 150 -0.66 -3.08 -24.21
CA LYS A 150 0.62 -3.75 -24.48
C LYS A 150 0.64 -5.22 -24.04
N GLY A 151 -0.31 -5.64 -23.20
CA GLY A 151 -0.34 -7.00 -22.63
C GLY A 151 0.66 -7.22 -21.49
N GLU A 152 1.58 -6.29 -21.27
CA GLU A 152 2.61 -6.36 -20.23
C GLU A 152 2.91 -4.99 -19.62
N LEU A 153 3.44 -5.00 -18.40
CA LEU A 153 3.84 -3.79 -17.68
C LEU A 153 5.33 -3.51 -17.89
N LYS A 154 5.67 -2.26 -18.23
CA LYS A 154 7.06 -1.83 -18.31
C LYS A 154 7.58 -1.52 -16.91
N LYS A 155 8.53 -2.32 -16.44
CA LYS A 155 9.17 -2.11 -15.13
C LYS A 155 10.08 -0.89 -15.16
N LEU A 156 10.00 -0.05 -14.12
CA LEU A 156 10.97 1.00 -13.85
C LEU A 156 12.33 0.38 -13.53
N LYS A 157 13.41 1.01 -14.00
CA LYS A 157 14.76 0.54 -13.64
C LYS A 157 14.99 0.74 -12.14
N SER A 158 15.81 -0.13 -11.55
CA SER A 158 16.15 -0.07 -10.12
C SER A 158 16.77 1.27 -9.75
N GLU A 159 17.63 1.80 -10.61
CA GLU A 159 18.35 3.06 -10.41
C GLU A 159 17.37 4.24 -10.41
N GLU A 160 16.40 4.26 -11.33
CA GLU A 160 15.36 5.29 -11.41
C GLU A 160 14.48 5.27 -10.15
N SER A 161 14.09 4.08 -9.69
CA SER A 161 13.28 3.90 -8.47
C SER A 161 14.02 4.44 -7.23
N ALA A 162 15.32 4.15 -7.11
CA ALA A 162 16.14 4.66 -6.03
C ALA A 162 16.32 6.19 -6.11
N GLN A 163 16.48 6.75 -7.31
CA GLN A 163 16.56 8.20 -7.50
C GLN A 163 15.32 8.91 -6.99
N TYR A 164 14.12 8.44 -7.38
CA TYR A 164 12.84 9.01 -6.93
C TYR A 164 12.72 9.06 -5.40
N LEU A 165 13.05 7.95 -4.73
CA LEU A 165 13.00 7.86 -3.28
C LEU A 165 14.01 8.77 -2.57
N ASN A 166 15.13 9.08 -3.21
CA ASN A 166 16.19 9.91 -2.64
C ASN A 166 16.06 11.41 -2.95
N THR A 167 15.14 11.81 -3.83
CA THR A 167 14.94 13.23 -4.20
C THR A 167 14.69 14.12 -2.96
N PRO A 168 15.11 15.40 -2.99
CA PRO A 168 14.77 16.36 -1.94
C PRO A 168 13.26 16.47 -1.73
N LEU A 169 12.84 16.75 -0.49
CA LEU A 169 11.42 16.91 -0.18
C LEU A 169 10.84 18.11 -0.96
N LYS A 170 9.72 17.87 -1.63
CA LYS A 170 8.91 18.88 -2.31
C LYS A 170 7.46 18.69 -1.92
N CYS A 171 6.76 19.79 -1.65
CA CYS A 171 5.31 19.75 -1.42
C CYS A 171 4.58 19.31 -2.70
N HIS A 172 3.54 18.48 -2.56
CA HIS A 172 2.74 18.01 -3.69
C HIS A 172 1.66 19.02 -4.13
N LYS A 173 1.42 20.07 -3.33
CA LYS A 173 0.40 21.10 -3.57
C LYS A 173 0.97 22.45 -4.03
N CYS A 174 2.22 22.76 -3.69
CA CYS A 174 2.83 24.05 -4.00
C CYS A 174 4.34 23.96 -4.20
N PRO A 175 5.03 25.05 -4.61
CA PRO A 175 6.46 25.05 -4.89
C PRO A 175 7.40 24.86 -3.68
N ALA A 176 6.88 24.77 -2.44
CA ALA A 176 7.71 24.70 -1.24
C ALA A 176 8.62 23.45 -1.20
N THR A 177 9.85 23.62 -0.71
CA THR A 177 10.88 22.59 -0.57
C THR A 177 11.34 22.47 0.89
N PRO A 178 10.59 21.73 1.73
CA PRO A 178 10.93 21.59 3.15
C PRO A 178 12.29 20.91 3.36
N LYS A 179 13.04 21.33 4.38
CA LYS A 179 14.40 20.82 4.64
C LYS A 179 14.41 19.42 5.24
N ASN A 180 13.37 19.07 5.98
CA ASN A 180 13.23 17.79 6.69
C ASN A 180 11.75 17.42 6.86
N MET A 181 11.49 16.21 7.37
CA MET A 181 10.13 15.72 7.59
C MET A 181 9.31 16.56 8.58
N PRO A 182 9.84 17.00 9.75
CA PRO A 182 9.13 17.94 10.61
C PRO A 182 8.67 19.22 9.91
N ASP A 183 9.54 19.84 9.11
CA ASP A 183 9.22 21.05 8.34
C ASP A 183 8.12 20.77 7.31
N LEU A 184 8.22 19.62 6.61
CA LEU A 184 7.18 19.19 5.67
C LEU A 184 5.84 18.99 6.37
N LYS A 185 5.79 18.25 7.48
CA LYS A 185 4.54 17.96 8.20
C LYS A 185 3.89 19.23 8.71
N ARG A 186 4.67 20.19 9.20
CA ARG A 186 4.17 21.52 9.59
C ARG A 186 3.62 22.28 8.37
N HIS A 187 4.32 22.23 7.24
CA HIS A 187 3.88 22.86 6.00
C HIS A 187 2.57 22.26 5.48
N LEU A 188 2.36 20.94 5.58
CA LEU A 188 1.13 20.29 5.13
C LEU A 188 -0.13 20.81 5.84
N LEU A 189 -0.02 21.23 7.11
CA LEU A 189 -1.14 21.77 7.88
C LEU A 189 -1.72 23.06 7.28
N ILE A 190 -0.92 23.81 6.52
CA ILE A 190 -1.38 25.03 5.81
C ILE A 190 -2.46 24.63 4.80
N HIS A 191 -2.19 23.62 3.97
CA HIS A 191 -3.12 23.13 2.94
C HIS A 191 -4.38 22.44 3.50
N LEU A 192 -4.38 22.08 4.79
CA LEU A 192 -5.55 21.52 5.47
C LEU A 192 -6.43 22.61 6.09
N SER A 193 -5.82 23.71 6.50
CA SER A 193 -6.52 24.84 7.10
C SER A 193 -7.28 25.66 6.05
N ASP A 194 -6.81 25.64 4.79
CA ASP A 194 -7.47 26.28 3.65
C ASP A 194 -8.77 25.57 3.20
N LYS A 195 -9.14 24.45 3.84
CA LYS A 195 -10.36 23.66 3.56
C LYS A 195 -11.49 23.85 4.59
N ILE A 196 -11.32 24.72 5.58
CA ILE A 196 -12.34 25.05 6.60
C ILE A 196 -12.98 26.39 6.29
#